data_AF-A0A7W4VER6-F1
#
_entry.id   AF-A0A7W4VER6-F1
#
_cell.length_a   1.000
_cell.length_b   1.000
_cell.length_c   1.000
_cell.angle_alpha   90.00
_cell.angle_beta   90.00
_cell.angle_gamma   90.00
#
_symmetry.space_group_name_H-M   'P 1'
#
loop_
_entity.id
_entity.type
_entity.pdbx_description
1 polymer ?
#
loop_
_entity_poly.entity_id
_entity_poly.type
_entity_poly.pdbx_seq_one_letter_code
_entity_poly.pdbx_strand_id
1 'polypeptide(L)'
;MDCLHPFCPRGNGARSWEEVVARPALKVSSLDQRASLAVILAQFGAPGSPPPNDSLRVSIPPATRKRLLDLCPCLYTQLAEKVSAQAVVHLCEVTIGAPIDSVNVETAFEIQHPGRTAFTYLHPPLLPGAAGGEIMEALCSEVLQNHGVPHMEMDSDGWPEWSSPAHVSLNRGKMRKVKLYGDLMIPSAPHNVLISVKSEAARERFIVSGNRLESVGFGFFNDPSEFWTSSRMDLLKRWGFAAVYMPGATVLAIEEHLRQKNTSSHNVNINGRPLFRALTEFGPDMYRIAGKLSFMV
;
A
#
# COMPACT_ATOMS: atom_id res chain seq x y z
N MET A 1 13.16 -11.24 6.20
CA MET A 1 11.88 -11.74 5.64
C MET A 1 12.25 -12.66 4.50
N ASP A 2 12.04 -13.96 4.66
CA ASP A 2 12.16 -14.91 3.54
C ASP A 2 10.76 -15.45 3.26
N CYS A 3 10.08 -14.91 2.26
CA CYS A 3 9.03 -15.68 1.60
C CYS A 3 9.25 -15.61 0.11
N LEU A 4 9.03 -16.76 -0.53
CA LEU A 4 8.62 -16.97 -1.91
C LEU A 4 8.20 -18.44 -2.12
N HIS A 5 8.42 -19.30 -1.12
CA HIS A 5 7.50 -20.29 -0.50
C HIS A 5 8.34 -21.36 0.20
N PRO A 6 8.05 -21.65 1.47
CA PRO A 6 7.77 -23.03 1.86
C PRO A 6 6.45 -23.04 2.65
N PHE A 7 5.33 -23.16 1.92
CA PHE A 7 3.91 -23.17 2.35
C PHE A 7 3.24 -21.80 2.59
N CYS A 8 3.83 -20.69 2.12
CA CYS A 8 3.61 -19.30 2.56
C CYS A 8 2.14 -18.80 2.57
N PRO A 9 1.68 -18.22 3.70
CA PRO A 9 0.51 -17.33 3.73
C PRO A 9 0.89 -15.92 4.24
N ARG A 10 1.88 -15.28 3.58
CA ARG A 10 2.49 -13.95 3.84
C ARG A 10 3.58 -13.86 4.94
N GLY A 11 4.50 -14.81 4.99
CA GLY A 11 5.65 -14.76 5.92
C GLY A 11 6.18 -16.14 6.27
N ASN A 12 6.67 -16.31 7.51
CA ASN A 12 7.44 -17.47 8.04
C ASN A 12 6.71 -18.85 8.07
N GLY A 13 5.90 -19.15 7.05
CA GLY A 13 5.43 -20.47 6.66
C GLY A 13 4.25 -21.01 7.46
N ALA A 14 3.24 -21.55 6.76
CA ALA A 14 2.46 -22.67 7.31
C ALA A 14 3.39 -23.88 7.49
N ARG A 15 2.95 -24.96 8.13
CA ARG A 15 3.78 -26.18 8.28
C ARG A 15 3.70 -27.09 7.05
N SER A 16 2.64 -26.96 6.26
CA SER A 16 2.43 -27.76 5.04
C SER A 16 1.35 -27.16 4.15
N TRP A 17 1.20 -27.67 2.92
CA TRP A 17 0.10 -27.28 2.03
C TRP A 17 -1.26 -27.73 2.56
N GLU A 18 -1.33 -28.84 3.30
CA GLU A 18 -2.55 -29.31 3.99
C GLU A 18 -3.06 -28.26 4.97
N GLU A 19 -2.17 -27.60 5.71
CA GLU A 19 -2.54 -26.50 6.61
C GLU A 19 -3.09 -25.31 5.82
N VAL A 20 -2.45 -24.94 4.71
CA VAL A 20 -2.91 -23.84 3.85
C VAL A 20 -4.31 -24.13 3.31
N VAL A 21 -4.53 -25.32 2.73
CA VAL A 21 -5.83 -25.70 2.14
C VAL A 21 -6.94 -25.87 3.17
N ALA A 22 -6.58 -26.14 4.43
CA ALA A 22 -7.53 -26.22 5.54
C ALA A 22 -8.00 -24.84 6.03
N ARG A 23 -7.36 -23.73 5.62
CA ARG A 23 -7.77 -22.39 6.05
C ARG A 23 -9.20 -22.08 5.62
N PRO A 24 -10.08 -21.61 6.54
CA PRO A 24 -11.46 -21.27 6.22
C PRO A 24 -11.59 -20.27 5.05
N ALA A 25 -10.61 -19.38 4.90
CA ALA A 25 -10.55 -18.38 3.83
C ALA A 25 -10.60 -18.99 2.41
N LEU A 26 -10.11 -20.21 2.18
CA LEU A 26 -10.16 -20.85 0.86
C LEU A 26 -11.56 -21.38 0.50
N LYS A 27 -12.39 -21.65 1.51
CA LYS A 27 -13.73 -22.26 1.38
C LYS A 27 -13.73 -23.55 0.54
N VAL A 28 -12.77 -24.43 0.78
CA VAL A 28 -12.76 -25.79 0.23
C VAL A 28 -13.48 -26.71 1.23
N SER A 29 -14.63 -27.25 0.85
CA SER A 29 -15.54 -27.94 1.78
C SER A 29 -15.24 -29.42 1.97
N SER A 30 -14.85 -30.15 0.91
CA SER A 30 -14.59 -31.59 1.02
C SER A 30 -13.12 -31.90 1.35
N LEU A 31 -12.90 -32.96 2.13
CA LEU A 31 -11.56 -33.45 2.45
C LEU A 31 -10.80 -33.88 1.19
N ASP A 32 -11.48 -34.51 0.23
CA ASP A 32 -10.87 -34.96 -1.03
C ASP A 32 -10.39 -33.78 -1.89
N GLN A 33 -11.16 -32.68 -1.94
CA GLN A 33 -10.76 -31.47 -2.65
C GLN A 33 -9.55 -30.81 -1.98
N ARG A 34 -9.49 -30.82 -0.64
CA ARG A 34 -8.33 -30.30 0.10
C ARG A 34 -7.09 -31.14 -0.18
N ALA A 35 -7.19 -32.46 -0.09
CA ALA A 35 -6.10 -33.38 -0.39
C ALA A 35 -5.60 -33.21 -1.84
N SER A 36 -6.52 -33.16 -2.81
CA SER A 36 -6.18 -32.94 -4.22
C SER A 36 -5.48 -31.59 -4.43
N LEU A 37 -5.97 -30.52 -3.81
CA LEU A 37 -5.35 -29.20 -3.91
C LEU A 37 -3.97 -29.18 -3.25
N ALA A 38 -3.76 -29.84 -2.11
CA ALA A 38 -2.45 -29.94 -1.47
C ALA A 38 -1.43 -30.65 -2.37
N VAL A 39 -1.84 -31.75 -3.05
CA VAL A 39 -1.00 -32.46 -4.03
C VAL A 39 -0.65 -31.59 -5.24
N ILE A 40 -1.59 -30.78 -5.72
CA ILE A 40 -1.32 -29.80 -6.79
C ILE A 40 -0.32 -28.75 -6.30
N LEU A 41 -0.49 -28.25 -5.07
CA LEU A 41 0.36 -27.21 -4.51
C LEU A 41 1.79 -27.68 -4.21
N ALA A 42 1.96 -28.96 -3.87
CA ALA A 42 3.27 -29.59 -3.69
C ALA A 42 4.13 -29.62 -4.97
N GLN A 43 3.53 -29.35 -6.14
CA GLN A 43 4.25 -29.30 -7.42
C GLN A 43 4.77 -27.90 -7.75
N PHE A 44 4.39 -26.88 -6.99
CA PHE A 44 4.99 -25.55 -7.11
C PHE A 44 6.38 -25.60 -6.50
N GLY A 45 7.37 -25.25 -7.30
CA GLY A 45 8.77 -25.31 -6.92
C GLY A 45 9.17 -24.16 -6.01
N ALA A 46 10.47 -24.14 -5.74
CA ALA A 46 11.10 -23.01 -5.10
C ALA A 46 10.88 -21.71 -5.93
N PRO A 47 11.00 -20.55 -5.30
CA PRO A 47 10.93 -19.24 -5.96
C PRO A 47 11.80 -19.17 -7.22
N GLY A 48 11.27 -18.69 -8.35
CA GLY A 48 12.03 -18.62 -9.60
C GLY A 48 12.26 -19.96 -10.30
N SER A 49 11.74 -21.06 -9.75
CA SER A 49 11.64 -22.32 -10.51
C SER A 49 10.74 -22.12 -11.72
N PRO A 50 10.94 -22.89 -12.81
CA PRO A 50 10.03 -22.91 -13.93
C PRO A 50 8.59 -23.15 -13.46
N PRO A 51 7.60 -22.51 -14.09
CA PRO A 51 6.21 -22.75 -13.72
C PRO A 51 5.86 -24.25 -13.87
N PRO A 52 4.95 -24.76 -13.01
CA PRO A 52 4.44 -26.11 -13.18
C PRO A 52 3.69 -26.24 -14.52
N ASN A 53 3.60 -27.48 -15.00
CA ASN A 53 3.00 -27.81 -16.31
C ASN A 53 1.56 -27.26 -16.43
N ASP A 54 1.18 -26.78 -17.61
CA ASP A 54 -0.08 -26.03 -17.82
C ASP A 54 -1.34 -26.83 -17.44
N SER A 55 -1.31 -28.15 -17.52
CA SER A 55 -2.41 -29.04 -17.09
C SER A 55 -2.78 -28.88 -15.61
N LEU A 56 -1.82 -28.53 -14.76
CA LEU A 56 -2.04 -28.31 -13.33
C LEU A 56 -2.77 -26.98 -13.06
N ARG A 57 -2.53 -25.97 -13.90
CA ARG A 57 -3.17 -24.65 -13.80
C ARG A 57 -4.66 -24.72 -14.09
N VAL A 58 -5.08 -25.62 -14.98
CA VAL A 58 -6.51 -25.82 -15.33
C VAL A 58 -7.28 -26.49 -14.20
N SER A 59 -6.61 -27.24 -13.32
CA SER A 59 -7.26 -28.08 -12.31
C SER A 59 -7.76 -27.33 -11.07
N ILE A 60 -7.32 -26.09 -10.83
CA ILE A 60 -7.76 -25.29 -9.67
C ILE A 60 -8.94 -24.39 -10.07
N PRO A 61 -10.12 -24.50 -9.43
CA PRO A 61 -11.26 -23.63 -9.71
C PRO A 61 -10.88 -22.14 -9.58
N PRO A 62 -11.34 -21.24 -10.48
CA PRO A 62 -10.92 -19.83 -10.49
C PRO A 62 -11.13 -19.10 -9.15
N ALA A 63 -12.25 -19.36 -8.46
CA ALA A 63 -12.54 -18.75 -7.16
C ALA A 63 -11.57 -19.21 -6.06
N THR A 64 -11.22 -20.50 -6.05
CA THR A 64 -10.24 -21.08 -5.12
C THR A 64 -8.85 -20.54 -5.41
N ARG A 65 -8.49 -20.45 -6.70
CA ARG A 65 -7.21 -19.90 -7.16
C ARG A 65 -7.03 -18.45 -6.73
N LYS A 66 -8.07 -17.61 -6.89
CA LYS A 66 -8.04 -16.22 -6.42
C LYS A 66 -7.76 -16.14 -4.92
N ARG A 67 -8.50 -16.89 -4.10
CA ARG A 67 -8.32 -16.91 -2.63
C ARG A 67 -6.94 -17.45 -2.23
N LEU A 68 -6.43 -18.42 -2.99
CA LEU A 68 -5.09 -18.94 -2.81
C LEU A 68 -4.01 -17.89 -3.11
N LEU A 69 -4.18 -17.10 -4.18
CA LEU A 69 -3.29 -15.98 -4.50
C LEU A 69 -3.38 -14.84 -3.47
N ASP A 70 -4.56 -14.62 -2.88
CA ASP A 70 -4.74 -13.67 -1.79
C ASP A 70 -3.99 -14.13 -0.52
N LEU A 71 -4.04 -15.43 -0.21
CA LEU A 71 -3.29 -16.02 0.91
C LEU A 71 -1.79 -16.06 0.63
N CYS A 72 -1.40 -16.50 -0.58
CA CYS A 72 -0.02 -16.53 -1.00
C CYS A 72 0.26 -15.82 -2.34
N PRO A 73 0.71 -14.57 -2.28
CA PRO A 73 1.00 -13.82 -3.49
C PRO A 73 2.27 -14.27 -4.21
N CYS A 74 3.18 -15.00 -3.55
CA CYS A 74 4.38 -15.51 -4.22
C CYS A 74 4.05 -16.48 -5.36
N LEU A 75 2.84 -17.05 -5.38
CA LEU A 75 2.40 -17.92 -6.47
C LEU A 75 2.27 -17.17 -7.80
N TYR A 76 2.16 -15.83 -7.81
CA TYR A 76 2.20 -15.04 -9.04
C TYR A 76 3.53 -15.18 -9.81
N THR A 77 4.59 -15.69 -9.19
CA THR A 77 5.86 -16.01 -9.86
C THR A 77 5.82 -17.34 -10.63
N GLN A 78 4.77 -18.16 -10.44
CA GLN A 78 4.63 -19.49 -11.05
C GLN A 78 3.27 -19.70 -11.75
N LEU A 79 2.27 -18.87 -11.42
CA LEU A 79 0.96 -18.83 -12.05
C LEU A 79 0.87 -17.65 -13.02
N ALA A 80 0.45 -17.92 -14.25
CA ALA A 80 0.19 -16.91 -15.29
C ALA A 80 -1.13 -16.17 -15.03
N GLU A 81 -1.24 -15.55 -13.85
CA GLU A 81 -2.39 -14.79 -13.40
C GLU A 81 -2.01 -13.32 -13.28
N LYS A 82 -2.94 -12.42 -13.63
CA LYS A 82 -2.68 -10.99 -13.55
C LYS A 82 -2.38 -10.61 -12.09
N VAL A 83 -1.17 -10.13 -11.82
CA VAL A 83 -0.72 -9.78 -10.46
C VAL A 83 -1.62 -8.72 -9.84
N SER A 84 -1.94 -8.89 -8.54
CA SER A 84 -2.69 -7.89 -7.78
C SER A 84 -1.76 -6.83 -7.18
N ALA A 85 -2.27 -5.64 -6.86
CA ALA A 85 -1.48 -4.60 -6.19
C ALA A 85 -0.88 -5.07 -4.86
N GLN A 86 -1.66 -5.84 -4.09
CA GLN A 86 -1.20 -6.42 -2.83
C GLN A 86 -0.08 -7.45 -3.05
N ALA A 87 -0.12 -8.19 -4.16
CA ALA A 87 0.95 -9.10 -4.52
C ALA A 87 2.23 -8.37 -4.95
N VAL A 88 2.09 -7.24 -5.66
CA VAL A 88 3.23 -6.37 -6.00
C VAL A 88 3.95 -5.92 -4.73
N VAL A 89 3.22 -5.36 -3.75
CA VAL A 89 3.79 -4.95 -2.47
C VAL A 89 4.53 -6.10 -1.79
N HIS A 90 3.93 -7.30 -1.77
CA HIS A 90 4.58 -8.48 -1.21
C HIS A 90 5.88 -8.84 -1.91
N LEU A 91 5.90 -8.80 -3.25
CA LEU A 91 7.09 -9.12 -4.02
C LEU A 91 8.19 -8.07 -3.83
N CYS A 92 7.82 -6.80 -3.59
CA CYS A 92 8.76 -5.75 -3.19
C CYS A 92 9.35 -6.03 -1.80
N GLU A 93 8.51 -6.33 -0.81
CA GLU A 93 8.92 -6.74 0.54
C GLU A 93 9.92 -7.89 0.54
N VAL A 94 9.61 -8.93 -0.23
CA VAL A 94 10.48 -10.08 -0.47
C VAL A 94 11.82 -9.68 -1.08
N THR A 95 11.79 -8.78 -2.07
CA THR A 95 12.99 -8.28 -2.75
C THR A 95 13.84 -7.44 -1.80
N ILE A 96 13.22 -6.65 -0.92
CA ILE A 96 13.89 -5.85 0.12
C ILE A 96 14.42 -6.74 1.25
N GLY A 97 13.76 -7.87 1.52
CA GLY A 97 14.06 -8.74 2.65
C GLY A 97 13.50 -8.24 3.98
N ALA A 98 12.61 -7.25 3.98
CA ALA A 98 11.98 -6.66 5.17
C ALA A 98 10.56 -6.12 4.89
N PRO A 99 9.69 -6.02 5.91
CA PRO A 99 8.37 -5.39 5.77
C PRO A 99 8.50 -3.96 5.27
N ILE A 100 7.54 -3.52 4.43
CA ILE A 100 7.57 -2.16 3.90
C ILE A 100 7.10 -1.17 4.95
N ASP A 101 7.94 -0.19 5.26
CA ASP A 101 7.68 0.86 6.21
C ASP A 101 8.11 2.24 5.66
N SER A 102 7.99 3.29 6.45
CA SER A 102 8.39 4.64 6.03
C SER A 102 9.86 4.76 5.60
N VAL A 103 10.75 3.90 6.09
CA VAL A 103 12.19 3.95 5.80
C VAL A 103 12.50 3.37 4.43
N ASN A 104 11.80 2.33 4.00
CA ASN A 104 12.12 1.59 2.77
C ASN A 104 11.04 1.67 1.67
N VAL A 105 9.93 2.38 1.89
CA VAL A 105 8.84 2.47 0.91
C VAL A 105 9.26 3.08 -0.43
N GLU A 106 10.23 4.01 -0.43
CA GLU A 106 10.81 4.55 -1.66
C GLU A 106 11.55 3.45 -2.46
N THR A 107 12.29 2.56 -1.79
CA THR A 107 12.91 1.39 -2.43
C THR A 107 11.84 0.46 -3.01
N ALA A 108 10.74 0.23 -2.29
CA ALA A 108 9.64 -0.59 -2.79
C ALA A 108 8.97 -0.01 -4.03
N PHE A 109 8.81 1.32 -4.07
CA PHE A 109 8.32 2.03 -5.23
C PHE A 109 9.27 1.86 -6.42
N GLU A 110 10.57 2.02 -6.22
CA GLU A 110 11.59 1.89 -7.26
C GLU A 110 11.65 0.48 -7.86
N ILE A 111 11.50 -0.59 -7.05
CA ILE A 111 11.46 -1.99 -7.52
C ILE A 111 10.34 -2.24 -8.55
N GLN A 112 9.17 -1.66 -8.33
CA GLN A 112 8.00 -1.85 -9.20
C GLN A 112 7.92 -0.83 -10.33
N HIS A 113 8.83 0.16 -10.37
CA HIS A 113 8.72 1.29 -11.26
C HIS A 113 9.11 0.92 -12.70
N PRO A 114 8.24 1.12 -13.71
CA PRO A 114 8.51 0.64 -15.08
C PRO A 114 9.69 1.33 -15.76
N GLY A 115 10.05 2.55 -15.34
CA GLY A 115 11.15 3.34 -15.91
C GLY A 115 12.49 3.19 -15.18
N ARG A 116 12.57 2.40 -14.10
CA ARG A 116 13.77 2.28 -13.28
C ARG A 116 14.32 0.86 -13.41
N THR A 117 15.58 0.75 -13.84
CA THR A 117 16.25 -0.54 -14.07
C THR A 117 17.20 -0.93 -12.96
N ALA A 118 17.54 0.01 -12.07
CA ALA A 118 18.50 -0.20 -10.98
C ALA A 118 17.97 -1.19 -9.92
N PHE A 119 16.65 -1.24 -9.74
CA PHE A 119 15.98 -2.13 -8.82
C PHE A 119 15.05 -3.04 -9.61
N THR A 120 15.23 -4.35 -9.48
CA THR A 120 14.37 -5.35 -10.11
C THR A 120 13.87 -6.30 -9.05
N TYR A 121 12.67 -6.84 -9.26
CA TYR A 121 12.17 -7.91 -8.41
C TYR A 121 13.19 -9.05 -8.34
N LEU A 122 13.42 -9.56 -7.14
CA LEU A 122 14.19 -10.78 -6.96
C LEU A 122 13.52 -11.94 -7.72
N HIS A 123 12.19 -11.99 -7.69
CA HIS A 123 11.38 -12.89 -8.51
C HIS A 123 10.16 -12.14 -9.05
N PRO A 124 10.14 -11.79 -10.35
CA PRO A 124 9.03 -11.05 -10.94
C PRO A 124 7.78 -11.93 -11.08
N PRO A 125 6.57 -11.33 -11.08
CA PRO A 125 5.36 -12.06 -11.44
C PRO A 125 5.40 -12.46 -12.92
N LEU A 126 4.84 -13.62 -13.27
CA LEU A 126 4.79 -14.08 -14.67
C LEU A 126 3.94 -13.18 -15.56
N LEU A 127 2.88 -12.59 -15.00
CA LEU A 127 1.99 -11.69 -15.71
C LEU A 127 1.83 -10.36 -14.94
N PRO A 128 2.72 -9.38 -15.17
CA PRO A 128 2.58 -8.05 -14.60
C PRO A 128 1.31 -7.35 -15.13
N GLY A 129 0.74 -6.44 -14.35
CA GLY A 129 -0.44 -5.69 -14.79
C GLY A 129 -1.32 -5.05 -13.72
N ALA A 130 -0.89 -5.03 -12.45
CA ALA A 130 -1.58 -4.25 -11.42
C ALA A 130 -1.63 -2.76 -11.79
N ALA A 131 -2.73 -2.08 -11.48
CA ALA A 131 -2.85 -0.66 -11.79
C ALA A 131 -1.97 0.18 -10.85
N GLY A 132 -1.22 1.14 -11.39
CA GLY A 132 -0.27 1.95 -10.61
C GLY A 132 -0.90 2.61 -9.38
N GLY A 133 -2.09 3.22 -9.52
CA GLY A 133 -2.81 3.81 -8.39
C GLY A 133 -3.14 2.80 -7.28
N GLU A 134 -3.56 1.58 -7.64
CA GLU A 134 -3.86 0.52 -6.66
C GLU A 134 -2.59 0.05 -5.94
N ILE A 135 -1.44 0.01 -6.63
CA ILE A 135 -0.14 -0.31 -6.03
C ILE A 135 0.25 0.77 -5.02
N MET A 136 0.09 2.06 -5.36
CA MET A 136 0.45 3.15 -4.45
C MET A 136 -0.42 3.12 -3.19
N GLU A 137 -1.72 2.86 -3.33
CA GLU A 137 -2.63 2.70 -2.20
C GLU A 137 -2.22 1.51 -1.32
N ALA A 138 -1.82 0.40 -1.93
CA ALA A 138 -1.34 -0.77 -1.21
C ALA A 138 -0.03 -0.48 -0.46
N LEU A 139 0.93 0.25 -1.08
CA LEU A 139 2.15 0.69 -0.40
C LEU A 139 1.84 1.59 0.80
N CYS A 140 0.97 2.59 0.63
CA CYS A 140 0.55 3.47 1.71
C CYS A 140 -0.10 2.69 2.87
N SER A 141 -1.00 1.77 2.55
CA SER A 141 -1.66 0.88 3.52
C SER A 141 -0.66 -0.01 4.28
N GLU A 142 0.32 -0.56 3.58
CA GLU A 142 1.37 -1.41 4.17
C GLU A 142 2.25 -0.62 5.15
N VAL A 143 2.64 0.61 4.78
CA VAL A 143 3.39 1.49 5.68
C VAL A 143 2.59 1.79 6.94
N LEU A 144 1.29 2.10 6.83
CA LEU A 144 0.43 2.33 7.99
C LEU A 144 0.37 1.10 8.91
N GLN A 145 0.16 -0.08 8.32
CA GLN A 145 0.07 -1.33 9.05
C GLN A 145 1.37 -1.64 9.81
N ASN A 146 2.52 -1.50 9.16
CA ASN A 146 3.83 -1.76 9.77
C ASN A 146 4.24 -0.67 10.79
N HIS A 147 3.55 0.47 10.82
CA HIS A 147 3.66 1.50 11.87
C HIS A 147 2.55 1.41 12.93
N GLY A 148 1.81 0.29 13.01
CA GLY A 148 0.83 0.06 14.08
C GLY A 148 -0.53 0.73 13.87
N VAL A 149 -0.86 1.10 12.63
CA VAL A 149 -2.19 1.56 12.21
C VAL A 149 -2.77 0.51 11.26
N PRO A 150 -3.27 -0.63 11.77
CA PRO A 150 -3.74 -1.77 10.95
C PRO A 150 -4.93 -1.41 10.07
N HIS A 151 -5.20 -2.23 9.07
CA HIS A 151 -6.43 -2.12 8.28
C HIS A 151 -7.64 -2.52 9.14
N MET A 152 -8.76 -1.82 8.99
CA MET A 152 -10.02 -2.20 9.65
C MET A 152 -10.55 -3.52 9.11
N GLU A 153 -11.02 -4.37 10.01
CA GLU A 153 -11.79 -5.55 9.64
C GLU A 153 -13.12 -5.15 9.00
N MET A 154 -13.68 -6.06 8.21
CA MET A 154 -14.97 -5.88 7.55
C MET A 154 -15.99 -6.81 8.18
N ASP A 155 -17.18 -6.29 8.49
CA ASP A 155 -18.29 -7.08 9.01
C ASP A 155 -18.87 -8.03 7.95
N SER A 156 -19.88 -8.82 8.34
CA SER A 156 -20.58 -9.73 7.43
C SER A 156 -21.25 -9.04 6.24
N ASP A 157 -21.56 -7.75 6.37
CA ASP A 157 -22.12 -6.92 5.33
C ASP A 157 -21.05 -6.25 4.47
N GLY A 158 -19.76 -6.41 4.77
CA GLY A 158 -18.68 -5.77 4.03
C GLY A 158 -18.55 -4.27 4.29
N TRP A 159 -18.99 -3.81 5.46
CA TRP A 159 -18.69 -2.50 6.02
C TRP A 159 -17.52 -2.57 7.02
N PRO A 160 -16.73 -1.49 7.18
CA PRO A 160 -15.66 -1.48 8.16
C PRO A 160 -16.20 -1.58 9.59
N GLU A 161 -15.64 -2.48 10.38
CA GLU A 161 -15.82 -2.52 11.83
C GLU A 161 -14.92 -1.44 12.46
N TRP A 162 -15.56 -0.33 12.86
CA TRP A 162 -14.86 0.83 13.39
C TRP A 162 -14.05 0.48 14.62
N SER A 163 -12.73 0.52 14.44
CA SER A 163 -11.73 0.22 15.45
C SER A 163 -10.62 1.27 15.40
N SER A 164 -9.87 1.38 16.49
CA SER A 164 -8.87 2.41 16.67
C SER A 164 -7.73 1.87 17.56
N PRO A 165 -6.45 2.09 17.19
CA PRO A 165 -5.98 2.73 15.97
C PRO A 165 -6.17 1.81 14.74
N ALA A 166 -6.70 2.33 13.63
CA ALA A 166 -6.83 1.59 12.38
C ALA A 166 -7.01 2.54 11.18
N HIS A 167 -6.92 2.03 9.95
CA HIS A 167 -7.22 2.74 8.72
C HIS A 167 -8.18 1.96 7.82
N VAL A 168 -8.85 2.65 6.90
CA VAL A 168 -9.74 2.03 5.92
C VAL A 168 -9.41 2.49 4.51
N SER A 169 -9.42 1.55 3.55
CA SER A 169 -9.38 1.87 2.12
C SER A 169 -10.76 2.29 1.62
N LEU A 170 -10.86 3.51 1.09
CA LEU A 170 -12.10 4.05 0.54
C LEU A 170 -12.39 3.54 -0.89
N ASN A 171 -11.40 2.91 -1.53
CA ASN A 171 -11.49 2.41 -2.90
C ASN A 171 -11.91 0.94 -2.99
N ARG A 172 -12.18 0.30 -1.84
CA ARG A 172 -12.56 -1.11 -1.71
C ARG A 172 -13.94 -1.28 -1.09
N GLY A 173 -14.54 -2.45 -1.33
CA GLY A 173 -15.82 -2.86 -0.72
C GLY A 173 -16.97 -1.88 -0.95
N LYS A 174 -17.82 -1.73 0.06
CA LYS A 174 -18.98 -0.81 0.04
C LYS A 174 -18.57 0.67 0.17
N MET A 175 -17.35 0.96 0.59
CA MET A 175 -16.81 2.32 0.74
C MET A 175 -16.52 3.02 -0.59
N ARG A 176 -16.56 2.32 -1.72
CA ARG A 176 -16.30 2.92 -3.06
C ARG A 176 -17.14 4.16 -3.37
N LYS A 177 -18.34 4.28 -2.80
CA LYS A 177 -19.21 5.46 -2.98
C LYS A 177 -18.63 6.73 -2.34
N VAL A 178 -17.75 6.58 -1.35
CA VAL A 178 -17.08 7.68 -0.63
C VAL A 178 -15.63 7.91 -1.07
N LYS A 179 -15.17 7.21 -2.12
CA LYS A 179 -13.85 7.42 -2.79
C LYS A 179 -13.57 8.89 -3.14
N LEU A 180 -14.62 9.67 -3.41
CA LEU A 180 -14.52 11.10 -3.71
C LEU A 180 -13.72 11.90 -2.65
N TYR A 181 -13.75 11.45 -1.39
CA TYR A 181 -13.12 12.19 -0.29
C TYR A 181 -11.61 11.91 -0.16
N GLY A 182 -11.14 10.74 -0.60
CA GLY A 182 -9.74 10.34 -0.48
C GLY A 182 -9.56 8.86 -0.83
N ASP A 183 -8.33 8.37 -0.73
CA ASP A 183 -8.00 6.99 -1.04
C ASP A 183 -8.03 6.11 0.21
N LEU A 184 -7.51 6.64 1.32
CA LEU A 184 -7.57 6.03 2.65
C LEU A 184 -8.09 7.03 3.69
N MET A 185 -8.58 6.53 4.80
CA MET A 185 -9.00 7.33 5.96
C MET A 185 -8.51 6.71 7.25
N ILE A 186 -8.05 7.55 8.17
CA ILE A 186 -7.69 7.20 9.54
C ILE A 186 -8.68 7.92 10.46
N PRO A 187 -9.41 7.20 11.34
CA PRO A 187 -10.20 7.84 12.38
C PRO A 187 -9.29 8.56 13.37
N SER A 188 -9.61 9.81 13.63
CA SER A 188 -8.94 10.69 14.59
C SER A 188 -9.93 11.75 15.05
N ALA A 189 -9.71 12.34 16.23
CA ALA A 189 -10.47 13.51 16.63
C ALA A 189 -9.60 14.79 16.56
N PRO A 190 -10.20 15.95 16.28
CA PRO A 190 -11.64 16.20 16.18
C PRO A 190 -12.24 15.78 14.82
N HIS A 191 -11.39 15.52 13.83
CA HIS A 191 -11.78 15.07 12.49
C HIS A 191 -10.92 13.89 12.04
N ASN A 192 -11.50 12.99 11.25
CA ASN A 192 -10.76 11.93 10.57
C ASN A 192 -9.74 12.55 9.61
N VAL A 193 -8.59 11.90 9.48
CA VAL A 193 -7.59 12.28 8.47
C VAL A 193 -7.80 11.49 7.20
N LEU A 194 -7.91 12.20 6.09
CA LEU A 194 -7.96 11.62 4.75
C LEU A 194 -6.56 11.58 4.14
N ILE A 195 -6.24 10.49 3.46
CA ILE A 195 -4.97 10.33 2.76
C ILE A 195 -5.25 10.33 1.27
N SER A 196 -4.61 11.26 0.56
CA SER A 196 -4.59 11.27 -0.90
C SER A 196 -3.29 10.67 -1.39
N VAL A 197 -3.39 9.54 -2.09
CA VAL A 197 -2.24 8.77 -2.56
C VAL A 197 -1.95 9.12 -4.01
N LYS A 198 -0.68 9.29 -4.37
CA LYS A 198 -0.22 9.66 -5.72
C LYS A 198 1.02 8.84 -6.09
N SER A 199 1.21 8.58 -7.38
CA SER A 199 2.44 7.98 -7.91
C SER A 199 3.52 9.06 -8.06
N GLU A 200 3.89 9.44 -9.28
CA GLU A 200 4.99 10.40 -9.54
C GLU A 200 4.52 11.78 -9.99
N ALA A 201 3.42 11.86 -10.74
CA ALA A 201 2.94 13.13 -11.30
C ALA A 201 1.89 13.76 -10.38
N ALA A 202 2.17 14.96 -9.84
CA ALA A 202 1.16 15.76 -9.12
C ALA A 202 0.29 16.60 -10.06
N ARG A 203 0.50 16.49 -11.38
CA ARG A 203 -0.36 17.10 -12.40
C ARG A 203 -1.81 16.62 -12.33
N GLU A 204 -2.04 15.43 -11.77
CA GLU A 204 -3.37 15.09 -11.26
C GLU A 204 -3.60 15.78 -9.92
N ARG A 205 -4.42 16.82 -10.02
CA ARG A 205 -4.87 17.71 -8.94
C ARG A 205 -5.14 16.87 -7.68
N PHE A 206 -4.58 17.28 -6.54
CA PHE A 206 -5.16 16.97 -5.23
C PHE A 206 -6.59 17.57 -5.15
N ILE A 207 -7.52 17.07 -5.97
CA ILE A 207 -8.94 17.42 -5.90
C ILE A 207 -9.46 16.63 -4.72
N VAL A 208 -9.63 17.33 -3.61
CA VAL A 208 -10.61 16.93 -2.62
C VAL A 208 -11.83 17.81 -2.86
N SER A 209 -12.98 17.17 -3.10
CA SER A 209 -14.25 17.86 -3.25
C SER A 209 -14.57 18.67 -1.99
N GLY A 210 -14.60 19.99 -2.12
CA GLY A 210 -15.48 20.92 -1.39
C GLY A 210 -15.39 21.06 0.14
N ASN A 211 -14.82 20.12 0.90
CA ASN A 211 -15.15 19.99 2.34
C ASN A 211 -14.03 20.38 3.32
N ARG A 212 -12.87 20.87 2.87
CA ARG A 212 -11.76 21.35 3.74
C ARG A 212 -11.42 20.37 4.89
N LEU A 213 -11.57 19.07 4.64
CA LEU A 213 -11.29 18.03 5.63
C LEU A 213 -9.78 17.92 5.82
N GLU A 214 -9.37 17.61 7.04
CA GLU A 214 -7.96 17.44 7.35
C GLU A 214 -7.38 16.28 6.53
N SER A 215 -6.41 16.60 5.69
CA SER A 215 -5.89 15.70 4.70
C SER A 215 -4.37 15.67 4.71
N VAL A 216 -3.79 14.55 4.29
CA VAL A 216 -2.37 14.45 3.98
C VAL A 216 -2.17 13.86 2.60
N GLY A 217 -1.09 14.28 1.93
CA GLY A 217 -0.66 13.70 0.66
C GLY A 217 0.41 12.65 0.90
N PHE A 218 0.33 11.51 0.23
CA PHE A 218 1.39 10.49 0.19
C PHE A 218 1.73 10.22 -1.27
N GLY A 219 2.97 10.46 -1.68
CA GLY A 219 3.36 10.16 -3.06
C GLY A 219 4.86 10.17 -3.32
N PHE A 220 5.24 9.72 -4.51
CA PHE A 220 6.62 9.54 -4.96
C PHE A 220 6.99 10.62 -5.98
N PHE A 221 6.70 11.88 -5.64
CA PHE A 221 6.87 13.02 -6.54
C PHE A 221 8.33 13.20 -6.94
N ASN A 222 8.58 13.31 -8.25
CA ASN A 222 9.92 13.41 -8.82
C ASN A 222 10.26 14.81 -9.38
N ASP A 223 9.27 15.71 -9.48
CA ASP A 223 9.47 17.10 -9.91
C ASP A 223 9.18 18.08 -8.76
N PRO A 224 10.22 18.61 -8.07
CA PRO A 224 10.04 19.58 -6.97
C PRO A 224 9.44 20.91 -7.45
N SER A 225 9.54 21.23 -8.75
CA SER A 225 9.04 22.49 -9.30
C SER A 225 7.51 22.59 -9.27
N GLU A 226 6.82 21.46 -9.13
CA GLU A 226 5.37 21.40 -8.97
C GLU A 226 4.88 22.01 -7.65
N PHE A 227 5.77 22.15 -6.64
CA PHE A 227 5.41 22.39 -5.24
C PHE A 227 5.90 23.72 -4.65
N TRP A 228 7.01 24.27 -5.11
CA TRP A 228 7.69 25.38 -4.42
C TRP A 228 7.13 26.79 -4.69
N THR A 229 6.04 26.91 -5.46
CA THR A 229 5.40 28.23 -5.66
C THR A 229 4.50 28.57 -4.47
N SER A 230 4.49 29.84 -4.05
CA SER A 230 3.63 30.31 -2.95
C SER A 230 2.15 30.02 -3.23
N SER A 231 1.70 30.27 -4.47
CA SER A 231 0.33 30.00 -4.90
C SER A 231 -0.05 28.53 -4.76
N ARG A 232 0.86 27.59 -5.07
CA ARG A 232 0.63 26.16 -4.88
C ARG A 232 0.56 25.79 -3.40
N MET A 233 1.51 26.25 -2.59
CA MET A 233 1.53 25.97 -1.15
C MET A 233 0.25 26.50 -0.47
N ASP A 234 -0.18 27.71 -0.80
CA ASP A 234 -1.41 28.29 -0.25
C ASP A 234 -2.66 27.54 -0.73
N LEU A 235 -2.64 27.02 -1.96
CA LEU A 235 -3.72 26.18 -2.47
C LEU A 235 -3.85 24.87 -1.69
N LEU A 236 -2.73 24.18 -1.43
CA LEU A 236 -2.71 22.94 -0.65
C LEU A 236 -3.25 23.18 0.78
N LYS A 237 -2.81 24.25 1.44
CA LYS A 237 -3.32 24.64 2.78
C LYS A 237 -4.81 24.93 2.75
N ARG A 238 -5.30 25.68 1.76
CA ARG A 238 -6.73 25.97 1.59
C ARG A 238 -7.57 24.73 1.34
N TRP A 239 -6.99 23.69 0.75
CA TRP A 239 -7.64 22.40 0.54
C TRP A 239 -7.61 21.49 1.77
N GLY A 240 -6.95 21.89 2.85
CA GLY A 240 -6.91 21.12 4.11
C GLY A 240 -5.70 20.20 4.23
N PHE A 241 -4.69 20.32 3.36
CA PHE A 241 -3.46 19.53 3.51
C PHE A 241 -2.65 20.01 4.71
N ALA A 242 -2.57 19.17 5.74
CA ALA A 242 -1.71 19.36 6.89
C ALA A 242 -0.27 18.94 6.59
N ALA A 243 -0.06 17.98 5.69
CA ALA A 243 1.26 17.56 5.22
C ALA A 243 1.18 16.93 3.83
N VAL A 244 2.27 16.98 3.07
CA VAL A 244 2.48 16.19 1.85
C VAL A 244 3.81 15.47 2.00
N TYR A 245 3.75 14.15 2.13
CA TYR A 245 4.88 13.26 2.26
C TYR A 245 5.40 12.87 0.88
N MET A 246 6.71 13.04 0.68
CA MET A 246 7.37 12.86 -0.61
C MET A 246 8.81 12.35 -0.44
N PRO A 247 9.48 11.90 -1.52
CA PRO A 247 10.86 11.45 -1.45
C PRO A 247 11.77 12.50 -0.81
N GLY A 248 12.74 12.08 0.02
CA GLY A 248 13.58 12.99 0.78
C GLY A 248 14.37 13.96 -0.11
N ALA A 249 14.85 13.46 -1.25
CA ALA A 249 15.53 14.29 -2.25
C ALA A 249 14.64 15.42 -2.79
N THR A 250 13.34 15.16 -2.99
CA THR A 250 12.36 16.15 -3.44
C THR A 250 12.12 17.22 -2.38
N VAL A 251 12.00 16.84 -1.10
CA VAL A 251 11.90 17.80 0.03
C VAL A 251 13.11 18.72 0.07
N LEU A 252 14.32 18.16 0.03
CA LEU A 252 15.56 18.93 0.09
C LEU A 252 15.68 19.93 -1.08
N ALA A 253 15.29 19.51 -2.30
CA ALA A 253 15.28 20.38 -3.46
C ALA A 253 14.28 21.54 -3.31
N ILE A 254 13.10 21.29 -2.73
CA ILE A 254 12.12 22.34 -2.43
C ILE A 254 12.67 23.31 -1.38
N GLU A 255 13.20 22.80 -0.28
CA GLU A 255 13.74 23.63 0.81
C GLU A 255 14.89 24.52 0.33
N GLU A 256 15.80 23.97 -0.47
CA GLU A 256 16.91 24.73 -1.04
C GLU A 256 16.41 25.85 -1.96
N HIS A 257 15.42 25.57 -2.82
CA HIS A 257 14.81 26.61 -3.66
C HIS A 257 14.17 27.73 -2.82
N LEU A 258 13.40 27.37 -1.79
CA LEU A 258 12.73 28.35 -0.94
C LEU A 258 13.73 29.18 -0.13
N ARG A 259 14.82 28.58 0.33
CA ARG A 259 15.92 29.28 1.01
C ARG A 259 16.60 30.28 0.08
N GLN A 260 16.90 29.89 -1.15
CA GLN A 260 17.48 30.78 -2.17
C GLN A 260 16.56 31.95 -2.53
N LYS A 261 15.24 31.74 -2.52
CA LYS A 261 14.23 32.77 -2.80
C LYS A 261 13.77 33.56 -1.57
N ASN A 262 14.26 33.20 -0.37
CA ASN A 262 13.82 33.76 0.91
C ASN A 262 12.30 33.63 1.14
N THR A 263 11.71 32.49 0.77
CA THR A 263 10.27 32.20 0.83
C THR A 263 9.94 30.99 1.70
N SER A 264 10.87 30.52 2.53
CA SER A 264 10.70 29.33 3.40
C SER A 264 9.49 29.43 4.35
N SER A 265 9.07 30.63 4.73
CA SER A 265 7.86 30.86 5.54
C SER A 265 6.57 30.33 4.90
N HIS A 266 6.55 30.16 3.57
CA HIS A 266 5.41 29.56 2.88
C HIS A 266 5.33 28.04 3.05
N ASN A 267 6.41 27.35 3.39
CA ASN A 267 6.42 25.88 3.63
C ASN A 267 6.00 25.53 5.07
N VAL A 268 4.97 26.18 5.57
CA VAL A 268 4.42 25.95 6.91
C VAL A 268 2.91 25.78 6.79
N ASN A 269 2.38 24.71 7.40
CA ASN A 269 0.96 24.40 7.44
C ASN A 269 0.22 25.27 8.48
N ILE A 270 -1.11 25.08 8.60
CA ILE A 270 -1.95 25.84 9.54
C ILE A 270 -1.59 25.63 11.02
N ASN A 271 -0.85 24.56 11.33
CA ASN A 271 -0.44 24.17 12.68
C ASN A 271 1.02 24.59 12.99
N GLY A 272 1.63 25.43 12.15
CA GLY A 272 3.01 25.89 12.36
C GLY A 272 4.09 24.83 12.09
N ARG A 273 3.76 23.73 11.40
CA ARG A 273 4.70 22.64 11.07
C ARG A 273 5.02 22.64 9.57
N PRO A 274 6.13 22.00 9.13
CA PRO A 274 6.45 21.85 7.72
C PRO A 274 5.27 21.25 6.92
N LEU A 275 4.96 21.87 5.78
CA LEU A 275 3.93 21.39 4.86
C LEU A 275 4.44 20.20 4.04
N PHE A 276 5.66 20.30 3.51
CA PHE A 276 6.33 19.18 2.84
C PHE A 276 7.18 18.41 3.84
N ARG A 277 7.10 17.07 3.81
CA ARG A 277 7.80 16.16 4.74
C ARG A 277 8.34 14.95 3.98
N ALA A 278 9.37 14.32 4.52
CA ALA A 278 9.92 13.12 3.91
C ALA A 278 8.98 11.92 4.13
N LEU A 279 8.93 10.98 3.18
CA LEU A 279 8.18 9.72 3.32
C LEU A 279 8.57 8.95 4.59
N THR A 280 9.82 9.09 5.06
CA THR A 280 10.35 8.52 6.31
C THR A 280 9.61 8.99 7.56
N GLU A 281 8.90 10.12 7.50
CA GLU A 281 8.13 10.69 8.61
C GLU A 281 6.66 10.24 8.60
N PHE A 282 6.17 9.66 7.50
CA PHE A 282 4.73 9.38 7.30
C PHE A 282 4.15 8.44 8.35
N GLY A 283 4.71 7.25 8.51
CA GLY A 283 4.23 6.22 9.44
C GLY A 283 4.22 6.70 10.90
N PRO A 284 5.35 7.25 11.41
CA PRO A 284 5.39 7.82 12.76
C PRO A 284 4.36 8.93 12.97
N ASP A 285 4.13 9.79 11.98
CA ASP A 285 3.13 10.86 12.06
C ASP A 285 1.71 10.31 12.12
N MET A 286 1.38 9.32 11.29
CA MET A 286 0.06 8.70 11.25
C MET A 286 -0.24 7.91 12.53
N TYR A 287 0.74 7.16 13.04
CA TYR A 287 0.61 6.47 14.34
C TYR A 287 0.34 7.44 15.48
N ARG A 288 0.95 8.63 15.46
CA ARG A 288 0.75 9.64 16.50
C ARG A 288 -0.67 10.22 16.54
N ILE A 289 -1.43 10.15 15.45
CA ILE A 289 -2.78 10.73 15.37
C ILE A 289 -3.88 9.67 15.30
N ALA A 290 -3.57 8.47 14.82
CA ALA A 290 -4.53 7.39 14.66
C ALA A 290 -5.22 7.07 15.98
N GLY A 291 -6.54 7.20 15.99
CA GLY A 291 -7.34 6.87 17.16
C GLY A 291 -7.26 7.84 18.32
N LYS A 292 -6.49 8.92 18.19
CA LYS A 292 -6.34 9.89 19.28
C LYS A 292 -7.48 10.87 19.28
N LEU A 293 -8.06 11.06 20.47
CA LEU A 293 -8.98 12.14 20.73
C LEU A 293 -8.16 13.40 20.99
N SER A 294 -8.50 14.52 20.33
CA SER A 294 -7.92 15.83 20.58
C SER A 294 -8.41 16.42 21.91
N PHE A 295 -8.26 15.70 23.01
CA PHE A 295 -8.43 16.18 24.37
C PHE A 295 -7.58 15.31 25.32
N MET A 296 -6.55 15.93 25.91
CA MET A 296 -5.62 15.49 26.98
C MET A 296 -4.14 15.60 26.57
N VAL A 297 -3.64 16.84 26.43
CA VAL A 297 -2.66 17.47 27.36
C VAL A 297 -2.94 18.96 27.37
#